data_AF-A0A349TE81-F1
#
_entry.id   AF-A0A349TE81-F1
#
_cell.length_a   1.000
_cell.length_b   1.000
_cell.length_c   1.000
_cell.angle_alpha   90.00
_cell.angle_beta   90.00
_cell.angle_gamma   90.00
#
_symmetry.space_group_name_H-M   'P 1'
#
loop_
_entity.id
_entity.type
_entity.pdbx_description
1 polymer ?
#
loop_
_entity_poly.entity_id
_entity_poly.type
_entity_poly.pdbx_seq_one_letter_code
_entity_poly.pdbx_strand_id
1 'polypeptide(L)'
;MWFLLSACADGGKTVDLYINGPLELLIEIWSGEKEADEAISEEELILTGEPLLAETAKHWFPLSPVARVKKQEGGIAAMIGA
;
A
#
# COMPACT_ATOMS: atom_id res chain seq x y z
N MET A 1 25.16 -6.37 15.39
CA MET A 1 23.69 -6.27 15.28
C MET A 1 23.36 -4.79 15.32
N TRP A 2 23.20 -4.17 14.15
CA TRP A 2 23.08 -2.73 13.99
C TRP A 2 21.62 -2.43 13.63
N PHE A 3 20.84 -1.96 14.62
CA PHE A 3 19.48 -1.51 14.36
C PHE A 3 19.53 -0.18 13.60
N LEU A 4 18.79 -0.18 12.49
CA LEU A 4 18.48 0.88 11.56
C LEU A 4 18.44 2.28 12.18
N LEU A 5 19.53 3.01 11.98
CA LEU A 5 19.63 4.45 12.19
C LEU A 5 19.24 5.13 10.86
N SER A 6 17.95 5.37 10.63
CA SER A 6 17.50 6.36 9.64
C SER A 6 16.02 6.70 9.81
N ALA A 7 15.61 7.10 11.01
CA ALA A 7 14.45 7.97 11.12
C ALA A 7 14.95 9.38 10.83
N CYS A 8 14.64 9.87 9.63
CA CYS A 8 14.87 11.23 9.17
C CYS A 8 14.53 12.21 10.30
N ALA A 9 15.56 12.73 10.98
CA ALA A 9 15.43 13.73 12.02
C ALA A 9 15.26 15.10 11.35
N ASP A 10 14.12 15.30 10.69
CA ASP A 10 13.74 16.63 10.24
C ASP A 10 13.25 17.40 11.47
N GLY A 11 14.13 18.26 11.98
CA GLY A 11 13.94 18.96 13.24
C GLY A 11 12.72 19.88 13.21
N GLY A 12 11.63 19.46 13.87
CA GLY A 12 10.65 20.41 14.40
C GLY A 12 9.17 20.06 14.26
N LYS A 13 8.80 18.90 13.70
CA LYS A 13 7.39 18.47 13.67
C LYS A 13 7.22 17.10 14.29
N THR A 14 6.34 17.02 15.29
CA THR A 14 5.82 15.75 15.80
C THR A 14 5.07 15.06 14.66
N VAL A 15 5.54 13.90 14.25
CA VAL A 15 4.88 13.04 13.25
C VAL A 15 4.14 11.95 14.01
N ASP A 16 2.84 11.87 13.82
CA ASP A 16 1.99 10.91 14.55
C ASP A 16 1.98 9.52 13.90
N LEU A 17 2.32 9.42 12.61
CA LEU A 17 2.38 8.15 11.88
C LEU A 17 3.47 8.17 10.81
N TYR A 18 4.32 7.13 10.81
CA TYR A 18 5.28 6.81 9.77
C TYR A 18 4.76 5.64 8.95
N ILE A 19 4.89 5.75 7.63
CA ILE A 19 4.58 4.70 6.67
C ILE A 19 5.87 4.40 5.91
N ASN A 20 6.31 3.14 5.94
CA ASN A 20 7.56 2.71 5.33
C ASN A 20 7.33 1.50 4.42
N GLY A 21 7.89 1.55 3.22
CA GLY A 21 7.78 0.51 2.21
C GLY A 21 8.47 0.96 0.92
N PRO A 22 8.72 0.05 -0.02
CA PRO A 22 9.28 0.40 -1.33
C PRO A 22 8.26 1.23 -2.14
N LEU A 23 8.76 2.11 -3.01
CA LEU A 23 7.91 2.96 -3.85
C LEU A 23 7.06 2.13 -4.82
N GLU A 24 7.62 1.04 -5.30
CA GLU A 24 6.99 0.07 -6.20
C GLU A 24 5.72 -0.51 -5.57
N LEU A 25 5.80 -0.90 -4.29
CA LEU A 25 4.64 -1.39 -3.53
C LEU A 25 3.55 -0.32 -3.39
N LEU A 26 3.94 0.94 -3.13
CA LEU A 26 2.97 2.04 -3.06
C LEU A 26 2.26 2.26 -4.42
N ILE A 27 2.97 2.04 -5.53
CA ILE A 27 2.40 2.11 -6.88
C ILE A 27 1.42 0.95 -7.10
N GLU A 28 1.76 -0.28 -6.69
CA GLU A 28 0.88 -1.45 -6.79
C GLU A 28 -0.40 -1.28 -5.96
N ILE A 29 -0.29 -0.72 -4.76
CA ILE A 29 -1.43 -0.38 -3.91
C ILE A 29 -2.29 0.70 -4.58
N TRP A 30 -1.67 1.76 -5.10
CA TRP A 30 -2.39 2.83 -5.79
C TRP A 30 -3.05 2.37 -7.09
N SER A 31 -2.43 1.46 -7.84
CA SER A 31 -2.97 0.87 -9.07
C SER A 31 -4.03 -0.20 -8.79
N GLY A 32 -4.21 -0.60 -7.53
CA GLY A 32 -5.15 -1.66 -7.12
C GLY A 32 -4.70 -3.06 -7.52
N GLU A 33 -3.42 -3.26 -7.78
CA GLU A 33 -2.81 -4.56 -8.04
C GLU A 33 -2.58 -5.35 -6.74
N LYS A 34 -2.36 -4.63 -5.63
CA LYS A 34 -2.22 -5.19 -4.28
C LYS A 34 -3.08 -4.42 -3.27
N GLU A 35 -3.64 -5.08 -2.27
CA GLU A 35 -4.39 -4.39 -1.22
C GLU A 35 -3.44 -3.90 -0.12
N ALA A 36 -3.73 -2.73 0.47
CA ALA A 36 -2.93 -2.19 1.56
C ALA A 36 -2.95 -3.11 2.81
N ASP A 37 -4.10 -3.71 3.11
CA ASP A 37 -4.25 -4.67 4.22
C ASP A 37 -3.37 -5.92 4.02
N GLU A 38 -3.30 -6.41 2.78
CA GLU A 38 -2.43 -7.52 2.38
C GLU A 38 -0.96 -7.14 2.58
N ALA A 39 -0.53 -6.00 2.03
CA ALA A 39 0.85 -5.51 2.16
C ALA A 39 1.29 -5.26 3.61
N ILE A 40 0.36 -4.84 4.49
CA ILE A 40 0.64 -4.69 5.93
C ILE A 40 0.79 -6.05 6.59
N SER A 41 -0.10 -7.00 6.27
CA SER A 41 -0.06 -8.35 6.86
C SER A 41 1.19 -9.15 6.48
N GLU A 42 1.75 -8.86 5.31
CA GLU A 42 2.99 -9.46 4.79
C GLU A 42 4.26 -8.71 5.26
N GLU A 43 4.10 -7.69 6.11
CA GLU A 43 5.19 -6.85 6.63
C GLU A 43 5.97 -6.08 5.54
N GLU A 44 5.41 -5.95 4.33
CA GLU A 44 6.02 -5.18 3.24
C GLU A 44 5.73 -3.68 3.37
N LEU A 45 4.58 -3.33 3.95
CA LEU A 45 4.20 -1.97 4.31
C LEU A 45 4.14 -1.84 5.84
N ILE A 46 5.11 -1.12 6.41
CA ILE A 46 5.26 -0.97 7.85
C ILE A 46 4.67 0.38 8.29
N LEU A 47 3.69 0.31 9.20
CA LEU A 47 3.09 1.47 9.85
C LEU A 47 3.65 1.58 11.28
N THR A 48 4.15 2.76 11.66
CA THR A 48 4.69 2.99 13.01
C THR A 48 4.21 4.34 13.54
N GLY A 49 3.45 4.34 14.62
CA GLY A 49 2.91 5.57 15.20
C GLY A 49 1.66 5.32 16.02
N GLU A 50 0.76 6.29 16.02
CA GLU A 50 -0.51 6.24 16.74
C GLU A 50 -1.42 5.14 16.15
N PRO A 51 -1.94 4.20 16.98
CA PRO A 51 -2.70 3.05 16.50
C PRO A 51 -3.97 3.39 15.71
N LEU A 52 -4.73 4.41 16.11
CA LEU A 52 -5.97 4.78 15.39
C LEU A 52 -5.65 5.38 14.01
N LEU A 53 -4.56 6.14 13.90
CA LEU A 53 -4.05 6.60 12.61
C LEU A 53 -3.59 5.44 11.74
N ALA A 54 -2.87 4.47 12.30
CA ALA A 54 -2.46 3.27 11.57
C ALA A 54 -3.67 2.46 11.05
N GLU A 55 -4.70 2.28 11.87
CA GLU A 55 -5.94 1.59 11.47
C GLU A 55 -6.71 2.32 10.36
N THR A 56 -6.66 3.65 10.32
CA THR A 56 -7.34 4.44 9.30
C THR A 56 -6.50 4.66 8.04
N ALA A 57 -5.17 4.55 8.13
CA ALA A 57 -4.24 4.80 7.03
C ALA A 57 -4.47 3.93 5.80
N LYS A 58 -4.93 2.68 5.99
CA LYS A 58 -5.31 1.78 4.89
C LYS A 58 -6.41 2.33 3.98
N HIS A 59 -7.19 3.30 4.45
CA HIS A 59 -8.26 3.93 3.68
C HIS A 59 -7.87 5.29 3.09
N TRP A 60 -6.67 5.80 3.41
CA TRP A 60 -6.22 7.10 2.93
C TRP A 60 -5.73 7.08 1.48
N PHE A 61 -5.45 5.89 0.93
CA PHE A 61 -4.98 5.72 -0.43
C PHE A 61 -6.17 5.51 -1.38
N PRO A 62 -6.66 6.57 -2.07
CA PRO A 62 -7.65 6.37 -3.11
C PRO A 62 -7.02 5.56 -4.24
N LEU A 63 -7.74 4.56 -4.73
CA LEU A 63 -7.35 3.84 -5.93
C LEU A 63 -7.29 4.80 -7.12
N SER A 64 -6.31 4.57 -8.00
CA SER A 64 -6.21 5.27 -9.28
C SER A 64 -7.51 5.14 -10.09
N PRO A 65 -7.95 6.18 -10.82
CA PRO A 65 -9.14 6.11 -11.67
C PRO A 65 -9.11 4.97 -12.71
N VAL A 66 -7.92 4.47 -13.05
CA VAL A 66 -7.72 3.38 -14.02
C VAL A 66 -7.51 2.00 -13.38
N ALA A 67 -7.44 1.92 -12.03
CA ALA A 67 -7.19 0.68 -11.30
C ALA A 67 -8.21 -0.44 -11.62
N ARG A 68 -9.48 -0.06 -11.85
CA ARG A 68 -10.57 -1.00 -12.10
C ARG A 68 -10.63 -1.53 -13.54
N VAL A 69 -9.79 -1.02 -14.44
CA VAL A 69 -9.83 -1.39 -15.88
C VAL A 69 -9.21 -2.77 -16.13
N LYS A 70 -8.38 -3.31 -15.21
CA LYS A 70 -7.71 -4.61 -15.39
C LYS A 70 -8.58 -5.87 -15.16
N LYS A 71 -9.81 -5.77 -14.64
CA LYS A 71 -10.65 -6.95 -14.33
C LYS A 71 -11.60 -7.37 -15.47
N GLN A 72 -11.17 -7.32 -16.73
CA GLN A 72 -11.94 -7.89 -17.86
C GLN A 72 -11.08 -8.67 -18.89
N GLU A 73 -9.93 -9.22 -18.52
CA GLU A 73 -9.15 -10.07 -19.45
C GLU A 73 -9.44 -11.59 -19.32
N GLY A 74 -10.59 -11.97 -18.73
CA GLY A 74 -11.03 -13.38 -18.65
C GLY A 74 -12.22 -13.77 -19.52
N GLY A 75 -12.90 -12.81 -20.18
CA GLY A 75 -14.21 -13.05 -20.79
C GLY A 75 -14.20 -13.62 -22.21
N ILE A 76 -13.08 -13.58 -22.92
CA ILE A 76 -13.05 -13.93 -24.37
C ILE A 76 -12.62 -15.39 -24.59
N ALA A 77 -11.87 -15.99 -23.67
CA ALA A 77 -11.43 -17.39 -23.79
C ALA A 77 -12.58 -18.42 -23.60
N ALA A 78 -13.70 -18.04 -22.98
CA ALA A 78 -14.83 -18.93 -22.74
C ALA A 78 -15.84 -19.01 -23.92
N MET A 79 -15.68 -18.19 -24.97
CA MET A 79 -16.66 -18.08 -26.07
C MET A 79 -16.21 -18.77 -27.38
N ILE A 80 -15.04 -19.40 -27.42
CA ILE A 80 -14.50 -20.09 -28.61
C ILE A 80 -14.42 -21.62 -28.42
N GLY A 81 -15.04 -22.14 -27.36
CA GLY A 81 -15.03 -23.58 -27.05
C GLY A 81 -16.28 -24.03 -26.30
N ALA A 82 -17.43 -24.01 -26.97
CA ALA A 82 -18.63 -24.74 -26.58
C ALA A 82 -19.44 -25.11 -27.83
#